data_AF-A0A7V3X0L3-F1
#
_entry.id   AF-A0A7V3X0L3-F1
#
_cell.length_a   1.000
_cell.length_b   1.000
_cell.length_c   1.000
_cell.angle_alpha   90.00
_cell.angle_beta   90.00
_cell.angle_gamma   90.00
#
_symmetry.space_group_name_H-M   'P 1'
#
loop_
_entity.id
_entity.type
_entity.pdbx_description
1 polymer ?
#
loop_
_entity_poly.entity_id
_entity_poly.type
_entity_poly.pdbx_seq_one_letter_code
_entity_poly.pdbx_strand_id
1 'polypeptide(L)' 'MPDEDVLQLIRSQTLAIIQQVTAQPKPSYELDGQRVSWSEYLGRLTAVVEWCDTQLARKTPCERRSRGTT' A
#
# COMPACT_ATOMS: atom_id res chain seq x y z
N MET A 1 5.86 -10.38 15.01
CA MET A 1 4.91 -10.39 13.88
C MET A 1 3.88 -9.31 14.18
N PRO A 2 3.64 -8.32 13.31
CA PRO A 2 2.62 -7.30 13.55
C PRO A 2 1.21 -7.92 13.59
N ASP A 3 0.34 -7.35 14.42
CA ASP A 3 -1.06 -7.73 14.57
C ASP A 3 -1.89 -7.32 13.35
N GLU A 4 -3.07 -7.94 13.17
CA GLU A 4 -3.96 -7.65 12.05
C GLU A 4 -4.43 -6.18 12.04
N ASP A 5 -4.74 -5.64 13.21
CA ASP A 5 -5.09 -4.23 13.41
C ASP A 5 -3.95 -3.29 12.96
N VAL A 6 -2.70 -3.64 13.29
CA VAL A 6 -1.53 -2.87 12.90
C VAL A 6 -1.34 -2.90 11.38
N LEU A 7 -1.55 -4.04 10.73
CA LEU A 7 -1.47 -4.17 9.28
C LEU A 7 -2.56 -3.36 8.56
N GLN A 8 -3.79 -3.38 9.08
CA GLN A 8 -4.91 -2.57 8.57
C GLN A 8 -4.64 -1.07 8.74
N LEU A 9 -4.09 -0.67 9.88
CA LEU A 9 -3.74 0.71 10.18
C LEU A 9 -2.62 1.23 9.25
N ILE A 10 -1.56 0.43 9.05
CA ILE A 10 -0.47 0.78 8.12
C ILE A 10 -1.03 0.91 6.70
N ARG A 11 -1.79 -0.10 6.22
CA ARG A 11 -2.43 -0.07 4.90
C ARG A 11 -3.26 1.19 4.68
N SER A 12 -4.11 1.54 5.65
CA SER A 12 -5.01 2.70 5.56
C SER A 12 -4.23 4.02 5.52
N GLN A 13 -3.20 4.16 6.36
CA GLN A 13 -2.32 5.33 6.35
C GLN A 13 -1.54 5.45 5.03
N THR A 14 -0.99 4.35 4.51
CA THR A 14 -0.28 4.35 3.24
C THR A 14 -1.19 4.71 2.08
N LEU A 15 -2.43 4.21 2.04
CA LEU A 15 -3.42 4.60 1.03
C LEU A 15 -3.79 6.08 1.11
N ALA A 16 -3.95 6.62 2.33
CA ALA A 16 -4.21 8.05 2.53
C ALA A 16 -3.04 8.91 2.03
N ILE A 17 -1.80 8.47 2.26
CA ILE A 17 -0.61 9.12 1.72
C ILE A 17 -0.66 9.06 0.19
N ILE A 18 -0.84 7.87 -0.42
CA ILE A 18 -0.96 7.70 -1.88
C ILE A 18 -2.00 8.66 -2.46
N GLN A 19 -3.19 8.76 -1.85
CA GLN A 19 -4.22 9.70 -2.30
C GLN A 19 -3.77 11.16 -2.19
N GLN A 20 -3.14 11.56 -1.09
CA GLN A 20 -2.63 12.93 -0.93
C GLN A 20 -1.54 13.26 -1.96
N VAL A 21 -0.58 12.36 -2.19
CA VAL A 21 0.46 12.60 -3.20
C VAL A 21 -0.17 12.60 -4.60
N THR A 22 -1.00 11.62 -4.95
CA THR A 22 -1.63 11.57 -6.30
C THR A 22 -2.63 12.71 -6.57
N ALA A 23 -3.20 13.34 -5.56
CA ALA A 23 -4.08 14.50 -5.72
C ALA A 23 -3.36 15.75 -6.24
N GLN A 24 -2.04 15.86 -6.05
CA GLN A 24 -1.21 16.92 -6.62
C GLN A 24 0.02 16.30 -7.28
N PRO A 25 -0.12 15.77 -8.51
CA PRO A 25 0.99 15.12 -9.19
C PRO A 25 2.08 16.15 -9.52
N LYS A 26 3.20 16.08 -8.80
CA LYS A 26 4.42 16.80 -9.16
C LYS A 26 5.40 15.80 -9.79
N PRO A 27 6.00 16.13 -10.95
CA PRO A 27 6.90 15.21 -11.66
C PRO A 27 8.21 14.93 -10.91
N SER A 28 8.55 15.73 -9.90
CA SER A 28 9.79 15.61 -9.14
C SER A 28 9.54 16.05 -7.71
N TYR A 29 9.78 15.15 -6.75
CA TYR A 29 9.74 15.47 -5.32
C TYR A 29 11.18 15.48 -4.82
N GLU A 30 11.58 16.59 -4.22
CA GLU A 30 12.86 16.69 -3.50
C GLU A 30 12.58 16.27 -2.06
N LEU A 31 12.86 15.01 -1.74
CA LEU A 31 12.77 14.50 -0.37
C LEU A 31 14.19 14.55 0.21
N ASP A 32 14.39 15.32 1.28
CA ASP A 32 15.70 15.39 1.98
C ASP A 32 16.88 15.85 1.09
N GLY A 33 16.61 16.63 0.03
CA GLY A 33 17.63 17.06 -0.94
C GLY A 33 18.00 16.01 -1.99
N GLN A 34 17.36 14.84 -1.99
CA GLN A 34 17.43 13.87 -3.07
C GLN A 34 16.23 14.02 -4.01
N ARG A 35 16.52 14.10 -5.32
CA ARG A 35 15.50 14.04 -6.36
C ARG A 35 15.01 12.60 -6.47
N VAL A 36 13.93 12.30 -5.77
CA VAL A 36 13.27 10.99 -5.86
C VAL A 36 12.27 11.04 -7.01
N SER A 37 12.38 10.08 -7.92
CA SER A 37 11.39 9.90 -8.98
C SER A 37 10.04 9.65 -8.33
N TRP A 38 9.05 10.49 -8.64
CA TRP A 38 7.70 10.35 -8.12
C TRP A 38 7.13 8.93 -8.29
N SER A 39 7.43 8.31 -9.43
CA SER A 39 7.09 6.93 -9.76
C SER A 39 7.75 5.91 -8.83
N GLU A 40 9.02 6.10 -8.45
CA GLU A 40 9.70 5.22 -7.50
C GLU A 40 9.10 5.34 -6.09
N TYR A 41 8.79 6.56 -5.67
CA TYR A 41 8.15 6.79 -4.38
C TYR A 41 6.76 6.15 -4.30
N LEU A 42 5.93 6.35 -5.32
CA LEU A 42 4.64 5.66 -5.44
C LEU A 42 4.80 4.14 -5.48
N GLY A 43 5.78 3.63 -6.22
CA GLY A 43 6.07 2.20 -6.28
C GLY A 43 6.40 1.62 -4.90
N ARG A 44 7.18 2.34 -4.08
CA ARG A 44 7.46 1.93 -2.69
C ARG A 44 6.21 1.94 -1.82
N LEU A 45 5.37 2.97 -1.92
CA LEU A 45 4.11 3.04 -1.16
C LEU A 45 3.14 1.91 -1.56
N THR A 46 3.01 1.63 -2.85
CA THR A 46 2.20 0.50 -3.34
C THR A 46 2.74 -0.83 -2.83
N ALA A 47 4.06 -1.04 -2.86
CA ALA A 47 4.67 -2.26 -2.34
C ALA A 47 4.39 -2.49 -0.84
N VAL A 48 4.31 -1.42 -0.04
CA VAL A 48 3.93 -1.50 1.38
C VAL A 48 2.47 -1.95 1.54
N VAL A 49 1.56 -1.43 0.72
CA VAL A 49 0.15 -1.85 0.72
C VAL A 49 0.01 -3.32 0.32
N GLU A 50 0.69 -3.75 -0.75
CA GLU A 50 0.69 -5.14 -1.22
C GLU A 50 1.29 -6.11 -0.19
N TRP A 51 2.34 -5.68 0.53
CA TRP A 51 2.89 -6.46 1.62
C TRP A 51 1.89 -6.60 2.77
N CYS A 52 1.21 -5.52 3.16
CA CYS A 52 0.17 -5.58 4.19
C CYS A 52 -0.97 -6.53 3.77
N ASP A 53 -1.42 -6.43 2.52
CA ASP A 53 -2.47 -7.31 1.95
C ASP A 53 -2.03 -8.78 1.99
N THR A 54 -0.78 -9.06 1.61
CA THR A 54 -0.19 -10.41 1.68
C THR A 54 -0.12 -10.94 3.11
N GLN A 55 0.25 -10.10 4.09
CA GLN A 55 0.29 -10.52 5.50
C GLN A 55 -1.11 -10.77 6.06
N LEU A 56 -2.10 -9.94 5.70
CA LEU A 56 -3.50 -10.14 6.06
C LEU A 56 -4.04 -11.44 5.44
N ALA A 57 -3.81 -11.66 4.15
CA ALA A 57 -4.22 -12.88 3.45
C ALA A 57 -3.55 -14.16 3.97
N ARG A 58 -2.38 -14.05 4.63
CA ARG A 58 -1.74 -15.17 5.33
C ARG A 58 -2.34 -15.43 6.71
N LYS A 59 -2.81 -14.38 7.39
CA LYS A 59 -3.46 -14.47 8.72
C LYS A 59 -4.90 -14.93 8.61
N THR A 60 -5.59 -14.59 7.53
CA THR A 60 -6.87 -15.17 7.17
C THR A 60 -6.60 -16.45 6.35
N PRO A 61 -6.65 -17.67 6.91
CA PRO A 61 -6.70 -18.87 6.08
C PRO A 61 -7.93 -18.74 5.19
N CYS A 62 -7.72 -18.41 3.93
CA CYS A 62 -8.79 -18.12 3.00
C CYS A 62 -9.62 -19.40 2.82
N GLU A 63 -10.86 -19.43 3.33
CA GLU A 63 -11.95 -20.13 2.67
C GLU A 63 -12.06 -19.48 1.28
N ARG A 64 -11.36 -20.05 0.31
CA ARG A 64 -11.43 -19.65 -1.10
C ARG A 64 -12.85 -19.97 -1.59
N ARG A 65 -13.81 -19.09 -1.32
CA ARG A 65 -15.08 -19.08 -2.05
C ARG A 65 -14.79 -18.59 -3.45
N SER A 66 -14.39 -19.52 -4.31
CA SER A 66 -14.51 -19.38 -5.75
C SER A 66 -15.99 -19.10 -6.03
N ARG A 67 -16.34 -17.83 -6.23
CA ARG A 67 -17.68 -17.46 -6.69
C ARG A 67 -17.73 -17.88 -8.16
N GLY A 68 -18.15 -19.13 -8.39
CA GLY A 68 -18.56 -19.58 -9.71
C GLY A 68 -19.75 -18.74 -10.13
N THR A 69 -19.56 -17.87 -11.11
CA THR A 69 -20.67 -17.20 -11.79
C THR A 69 -21.19 -18.21 -12.82
N THR A 70 -22.36 -18.78 -12.52
CA THR A 70 -23.21 -19.49 -13.51
C THR A 70 -23.83 -18.48 -14.46
#